data_AF-A0A659Q5V5-F1
#
_entry.id   AF-A0A659Q5V5-F1
#
_cell.length_a   1.000
_cell.length_b   1.000
_cell.length_c   1.000
_cell.angle_alpha   90.00
_cell.angle_beta   90.00
_cell.angle_gamma   90.00
#
_symmetry.space_group_name_H-M   'P 1'
#
loop_
_entity.id
_entity.type
_entity.pdbx_description
1 polymer ?
#
loop_
_entity_poly.entity_id
_entity_poly.type
_entity_poly.pdbx_seq_one_letter_code
_entity_poly.pdbx_strand_id
1 'polypeptide(L)'
;GKFPRGILDTITCRLIAGVSHAQVADVLQKAYGDKPLVRLYDKGVPALKNVVGLPFCDIGFAVQGEHLIVVATEDNLLKGAAAQAVQCANIRFGFAETQSLI
;
A
#
# COMPACT_ATOMS: atom_id res chain seq x y z
N GLY A 1 12.58 -0.14 13.99
CA GLY A 1 12.53 -1.04 15.17
C GLY A 1 13.73 -1.96 15.16
N LYS A 2 13.82 -2.94 16.08
CA LYS A 2 14.88 -3.97 16.09
C LYS A 2 14.57 -5.11 15.11
N PHE A 3 14.53 -4.78 13.82
CA PHE A 3 14.36 -5.72 12.71
C PHE A 3 15.05 -5.14 11.46
N PRO A 4 15.52 -5.97 10.52
CA PRO A 4 16.41 -5.49 9.45
C PRO A 4 15.68 -4.76 8.32
N ARG A 5 14.45 -5.16 7.99
CA ARG A 5 13.67 -4.62 6.87
C ARG A 5 12.18 -4.49 7.18
N GLY A 6 11.55 -3.59 6.44
CA GLY A 6 10.12 -3.31 6.46
C GLY A 6 9.79 -1.95 7.08
N ILE A 7 8.78 -1.29 6.52
CA ILE A 7 8.08 -0.15 7.12
C ILE A 7 6.60 -0.53 7.29
N LEU A 8 6.05 -0.19 8.45
CA LEU A 8 4.62 -0.22 8.73
C LEU A 8 4.21 1.17 9.20
N ASP A 9 3.34 1.80 8.44
CA ASP A 9 2.80 3.12 8.74
C ASP A 9 1.38 2.99 9.23
N THR A 10 1.11 3.52 10.43
CA THR A 10 -0.25 3.67 10.96
C THR A 10 -0.64 5.14 10.87
N ILE A 11 -1.54 5.45 9.95
CA ILE A 11 -1.95 6.81 9.61
C ILE A 11 -3.36 7.04 10.17
N THR A 12 -3.48 7.94 11.13
CA THR A 12 -4.77 8.27 11.78
C THR A 12 -5.27 9.63 11.28
N CYS A 13 -6.49 9.66 10.76
CA CYS A 13 -7.10 10.85 10.17
C CYS A 13 -8.51 11.07 10.74
N ARG A 14 -8.92 12.35 10.82
CA ARG A 14 -10.34 12.70 10.99
C ARG A 14 -10.97 12.85 9.60
N LEU A 15 -12.06 12.13 9.37
CA LEU A 15 -12.87 12.21 8.17
C LEU A 15 -13.73 13.47 8.17
N ILE A 16 -14.07 13.93 6.98
CA ILE A 16 -15.13 14.92 6.79
C ILE A 16 -16.45 14.27 7.21
N ALA A 17 -17.32 15.04 7.86
CA ALA A 17 -18.62 14.58 8.33
C ALA A 17 -19.42 13.90 7.20
N GLY A 18 -19.98 12.73 7.50
CA GLY A 18 -20.79 11.93 6.56
C GLY A 18 -19.99 11.03 5.62
N VAL A 19 -18.65 11.07 5.61
CA VAL A 19 -17.84 10.12 4.83
C VAL A 19 -17.95 8.73 5.48
N SER A 20 -18.37 7.75 4.67
CA SER A 20 -18.58 6.36 5.09
C SER A 20 -17.37 5.47 4.80
N HIS A 21 -17.32 4.31 5.47
CA HIS A 21 -16.36 3.25 5.15
C HIS A 21 -16.38 2.84 3.67
N ALA A 22 -17.57 2.70 3.08
CA ALA A 22 -17.73 2.31 1.69
C ALA A 22 -17.10 3.33 0.73
N GLN A 23 -17.28 4.64 0.98
CA GLN A 23 -16.66 5.67 0.16
C GLN A 23 -15.13 5.65 0.24
N VAL A 24 -14.55 5.34 1.41
CA VAL A 24 -13.10 5.17 1.54
C VAL A 24 -12.63 3.95 0.73
N ALA A 25 -13.35 2.82 0.83
CA ALA A 25 -13.06 1.62 0.05
C ALA A 25 -13.11 1.91 -1.47
N ASP A 26 -14.16 2.58 -1.93
CA ASP A 26 -14.36 2.90 -3.35
C ASP A 26 -13.23 3.77 -3.91
N VAL A 27 -12.77 4.76 -3.14
CA VAL A 27 -11.65 5.63 -3.56
C VAL A 27 -10.35 4.84 -3.65
N LEU A 28 -10.05 3.98 -2.67
CA LEU A 28 -8.85 3.13 -2.72
C LEU A 28 -8.91 2.12 -3.87
N GLN A 29 -10.05 1.47 -4.07
CA GLN A 29 -10.27 0.53 -5.16
C GLN A 29 -10.14 1.20 -6.53
N LYS A 30 -10.68 2.41 -6.67
CA LYS A 30 -10.54 3.20 -7.90
C LYS A 30 -9.09 3.61 -8.17
N ALA A 31 -8.33 3.93 -7.12
CA ALA A 31 -6.94 4.38 -7.25
C ALA A 31 -5.97 3.22 -7.55
N TYR A 32 -6.19 2.06 -6.94
CA TYR A 32 -5.20 0.99 -6.88
C TYR A 32 -5.68 -0.37 -7.40
N GLY A 33 -6.95 -0.53 -7.76
CA GLY A 33 -7.52 -1.81 -8.19
C GLY A 33 -6.89 -2.40 -9.46
N ASP A 34 -6.24 -1.56 -10.27
CA ASP A 34 -5.49 -1.95 -11.47
C ASP A 34 -3.96 -1.83 -11.28
N LYS A 35 -3.47 -1.51 -10.07
CA LYS A 35 -2.04 -1.25 -9.82
C LYS A 35 -1.35 -2.51 -9.32
N PRO A 36 -0.46 -3.14 -10.10
CA PRO A 36 0.03 -4.50 -9.83
C PRO A 36 0.93 -4.59 -8.60
N LEU A 37 1.51 -3.47 -8.16
CA LEU A 37 2.37 -3.41 -6.97
C LEU A 37 1.66 -2.83 -5.73
N VAL A 38 0.33 -2.72 -5.76
CA VAL A 38 -0.47 -2.37 -4.58
C VAL A 38 -1.44 -3.51 -4.29
N ARG A 39 -1.47 -3.97 -3.03
CA ARG A 39 -2.42 -5.00 -2.57
C ARG A 39 -3.38 -4.38 -1.56
N LEU A 40 -4.63 -4.23 -1.96
CA LEU A 40 -5.68 -3.75 -1.07
C LEU A 40 -6.22 -4.89 -0.22
N TYR A 41 -6.35 -4.65 1.09
CA TYR A 41 -7.06 -5.53 2.00
C TYR A 41 -8.52 -5.09 2.04
N ASP A 42 -9.44 -5.92 1.53
CA ASP A 42 -10.88 -5.66 1.59
C ASP A 42 -11.39 -5.47 3.02
N LYS A 43 -10.73 -6.13 3.99
CA LYS A 43 -11.01 -6.02 5.42
C LYS A 43 -9.74 -6.21 6.24
N GLY A 44 -9.63 -5.45 7.33
CA GLY A 44 -8.53 -5.54 8.27
C GLY A 44 -7.29 -4.77 7.82
N VAL A 45 -6.15 -5.10 8.41
CA VAL A 45 -4.88 -4.39 8.21
C VAL A 45 -3.73 -5.37 7.95
N PRO A 46 -2.72 -4.99 7.15
CA PRO A 46 -1.60 -5.87 6.84
C PRO A 46 -0.66 -6.08 8.03
N ALA A 47 0.05 -7.21 8.02
CA ALA A 47 1.16 -7.48 8.92
C ALA A 47 2.49 -7.33 8.18
N LEU A 48 3.44 -6.57 8.75
CA LEU A 48 4.70 -6.19 8.10
C LEU A 48 5.46 -7.37 7.45
N LYS A 49 5.53 -8.51 8.13
CA LYS A 49 6.26 -9.69 7.62
C LYS A 49 5.73 -10.22 6.28
N ASN A 50 4.49 -9.91 5.90
CA ASN A 50 3.86 -10.41 4.68
C ASN A 50 4.32 -9.65 3.42
N VAL A 51 5.03 -8.53 3.57
CA VAL A 51 5.57 -7.74 2.44
C VAL A 51 7.10 -7.70 2.41
N VAL A 52 7.78 -8.04 3.51
CA VAL A 52 9.25 -8.13 3.54
C VAL A 52 9.74 -9.11 2.47
N GLY A 53 10.61 -8.65 1.57
CA GLY A 53 11.11 -9.41 0.43
C GLY A 53 10.30 -9.30 -0.85
N LEU A 54 9.20 -8.55 -0.84
CA LEU A 54 8.30 -8.38 -1.98
C LEU A 54 8.22 -6.91 -2.42
N PRO A 55 7.94 -6.64 -3.71
CA PRO A 55 7.90 -5.28 -4.27
C PRO A 55 6.54 -4.58 -4.04
N PHE A 56 5.70 -5.07 -3.14
CA PHE A 56 4.35 -4.55 -2.93
C PHE A 56 4.31 -3.42 -1.90
N CYS A 57 3.27 -2.61 -1.99
CA CYS A 57 2.71 -1.86 -0.87
C CYS A 57 1.35 -2.49 -0.52
N ASP A 58 1.22 -3.00 0.70
CA ASP A 58 -0.06 -3.53 1.20
C ASP A 58 -0.78 -2.43 1.96
N ILE A 59 -2.07 -2.24 1.69
CA ILE A 59 -2.88 -1.19 2.31
C ILE A 59 -4.17 -1.80 2.85
N GLY A 60 -4.41 -1.59 4.15
CA GLY A 60 -5.69 -1.87 4.80
C GLY A 60 -6.16 -0.67 5.60
N PHE A 61 -7.42 -0.66 6.00
CA PHE A 61 -7.98 0.45 6.77
C PHE A 61 -9.16 0.04 7.64
N ALA A 62 -9.52 0.90 8.58
CA ALA A 62 -10.73 0.80 9.39
C ALA A 62 -11.33 2.19 9.62
N VAL A 63 -12.66 2.26 9.69
CA VAL A 63 -13.40 3.49 9.98
C VAL A 63 -14.33 3.27 11.17
N GLN A 64 -14.35 4.24 12.09
CA GLN A 64 -15.30 4.31 13.20
C GLN A 64 -15.75 5.75 13.44
N GLY A 65 -17.03 6.04 13.18
CA GLY A 65 -17.53 7.42 13.20
C GLY A 65 -16.77 8.30 12.20
N GLU A 66 -16.25 9.43 12.66
CA GLU A 66 -15.41 10.34 11.86
C GLU A 66 -13.91 10.00 11.92
N HIS A 67 -13.50 8.83 12.40
CA HIS A 67 -12.09 8.45 12.49
C HIS A 67 -11.74 7.37 11.48
N LEU A 68 -10.65 7.59 10.74
CA LEU A 68 -10.05 6.66 9.80
C LEU A 68 -8.66 6.27 10.31
N ILE A 69 -8.37 4.98 10.33
CA ILE A 69 -7.01 4.45 10.47
C ILE A 69 -6.68 3.72 9.17
N VAL A 70 -5.63 4.17 8.49
CA VAL A 70 -5.01 3.46 7.36
C VAL A 70 -3.73 2.82 7.86
N VAL A 71 -3.50 1.57 7.49
CA VAL A 71 -2.24 0.87 7.73
C VAL A 71 -1.65 0.48 6.40
N ALA A 72 -0.44 0.97 6.12
CA ALA A 72 0.32 0.63 4.93
C ALA A 72 1.61 -0.09 5.32
N THR A 73 2.01 -1.09 4.54
CA THR A 73 3.30 -1.76 4.73
C THR A 73 4.04 -1.93 3.42
N GLU A 74 5.35 -1.78 3.47
CA GLU A 74 6.25 -2.06 2.36
C GLU A 74 7.57 -2.65 2.86
N ASP A 75 8.33 -3.30 1.96
CA ASP A 75 9.75 -3.52 2.19
C ASP A 75 10.52 -2.22 1.85
N ASN A 76 11.19 -1.65 2.85
CA ASN A 76 11.87 -0.36 2.77
C ASN A 76 13.06 -0.32 1.79
N LEU A 77 13.58 -1.49 1.37
CA LEU A 77 14.63 -1.54 0.34
C LEU A 77 14.07 -1.87 -1.04
N LEU A 78 12.84 -2.39 -1.12
CA LEU A 78 12.18 -2.73 -2.38
C LEU A 78 11.20 -1.63 -2.79
N LYS A 79 9.92 -1.73 -2.41
CA LYS A 79 8.93 -0.72 -2.81
C LYS A 79 9.26 0.67 -2.25
N GLY A 80 9.93 0.73 -1.09
CA GLY A 80 10.44 1.99 -0.54
C GLY A 80 11.71 2.54 -1.21
N ALA A 81 12.35 1.77 -2.10
CA ALA A 81 13.56 2.20 -2.81
C ALA A 81 13.75 1.48 -4.17
N ALA A 82 14.50 0.36 -4.19
CA ALA A 82 15.05 -0.20 -5.43
C ALA A 82 13.98 -0.75 -6.39
N ALA A 83 12.96 -1.44 -5.88
CA ALA A 83 11.90 -1.98 -6.73
C ALA A 83 11.06 -0.86 -7.34
N GLN A 84 10.82 0.23 -6.61
CA GLN A 84 10.14 1.40 -7.18
C GLN A 84 11.01 2.13 -8.22
N ALA A 85 12.32 2.23 -8.00
CA ALA A 85 13.24 2.77 -9.01
C ALA A 85 13.21 1.96 -10.30
N VAL A 86 13.24 0.62 -10.20
CA VAL A 86 13.13 -0.29 -11.36
C VAL A 86 11.73 -0.25 -11.98
N GLN A 87 10.66 -0.16 -11.20
CA GLN A 87 9.30 0.05 -11.70
C GLN A 87 9.22 1.34 -12.55
N CYS A 88 9.79 2.45 -12.06
CA CYS A 88 9.89 3.70 -12.80
C CYS A 88 10.71 3.52 -14.10
N ALA A 89 11.81 2.78 -14.06
CA ALA A 89 12.61 2.47 -15.25
C ALA A 89 11.79 1.65 -16.27
N ASN A 90 11.06 0.62 -15.82
CA ASN A 90 10.20 -0.20 -16.67
C ASN A 90 9.18 0.68 -17.40
N ILE A 91 8.47 1.56 -16.66
CA ILE A 91 7.53 2.52 -17.24
C ILE A 91 8.24 3.44 -18.24
N ARG A 92 9.40 4.01 -17.87
CA ARG A 92 10.15 4.94 -18.71
C ARG A 92 10.60 4.33 -20.03
N PHE A 93 10.98 3.05 -20.02
CA PHE A 93 11.52 2.35 -21.18
C PHE A 93 10.50 1.45 -21.90
N GLY A 94 9.24 1.45 -21.47
CA GLY A 94 8.15 0.71 -22.13
C GLY A 94 8.15 -0.79 -21.88
N PHE A 95 8.81 -1.25 -20.82
CA PHE A 95 8.74 -2.64 -20.36
C PHE A 95 7.47 -2.89 -19.54
N ALA A 96 7.15 -4.17 -19.28
CA ALA A 96 6.07 -4.48 -18.35
C ALA A 96 6.38 -3.90 -16.96
N GLU A 97 5.41 -3.26 -16.32
CA GLU A 97 5.63 -2.48 -15.08
C GLU A 97 6.32 -3.30 -13.98
N THR A 98 5.99 -4.58 -13.87
CA THR A 98 6.55 -5.52 -12.87
C THR A 98 7.74 -6.35 -13.37
N GLN A 99 8.25 -6.08 -14.57
CA GLN A 99 9.37 -6.83 -15.14
C GLN A 99 10.58 -6.80 -14.19
N SER A 100 11.14 -7.98 -13.89
CA SER A 100 12.23 -8.23 -12.92
C SER A 100 11.90 -8.03 -11.43
N LEU A 101 10.66 -7.67 -11.09
CA LEU A 101 10.26 -7.39 -9.71
C LEU A 101 9.53 -8.55 -9.03
N ILE A 102 8.87 -9.40 -9.83
CA ILE A 102 8.04 -10.53 -9.40
C ILE A 102 8.35 -11.79 -10.20
#